data_AF-A0A4Y8V106-F1
#
_entry.id   AF-A0A4Y8V106-F1
#
_cell.length_a   1.000
_cell.length_b   1.000
_cell.length_c   1.000
_cell.angle_alpha   90.00
_cell.angle_beta   90.00
_cell.angle_gamma   90.00
#
_symmetry.space_group_name_H-M   'P 1'
#
loop_
_entity.id
_entity.type
_entity.pdbx_description
1 polymer ?
#
loop_
_entity_poly.entity_id
_entity_poly.type
_entity_poly.pdbx_seq_one_letter_code
_entity_poly.pdbx_strand_id
1 'polypeptide(L)' 'MTVVRPRWQWRLVGDDGEAVDRPGSPVFLVRFDAEQWLGEHWRALAGQGVRHAVLQHDGRDLPPEIELPTV' A
#
# COMPACT_ATOMS: atom_id res chain seq x y z
N MET A 1 25.30 15.47 4.78
CA MET A 1 24.44 15.20 3.59
C MET A 1 23.49 14.08 3.96
N THR A 2 22.21 14.37 4.16
CA THR A 2 21.23 13.32 4.51
C THR A 2 20.79 12.63 3.22
N VAL A 3 21.12 11.35 3.07
CA VAL A 3 20.58 10.53 1.98
C VAL A 3 19.09 10.32 2.26
N VAL A 4 18.23 10.86 1.40
CA VAL A 4 16.79 10.54 1.44
C VAL A 4 16.63 9.11 0.96
N ARG A 5 16.18 8.22 1.85
CA ARG A 5 15.92 6.81 1.51
C ARG A 5 14.43 6.61 1.28
N PRO A 6 14.03 5.87 0.23
CA PRO A 6 12.64 5.48 0.03
C PRO A 6 12.22 4.62 1.22
N ARG A 7 11.04 4.92 1.76
CA ARG A 7 10.59 4.41 3.07
C ARG A 7 9.09 4.23 3.17
N TRP A 8 8.33 4.82 2.26
CA TRP A 8 6.88 4.69 2.23
C TRP A 8 6.50 3.55 1.29
N GLN A 9 5.59 2.68 1.70
CA GLN A 9 5.06 1.61 0.84
C GLN A 9 3.70 1.19 1.38
N TRP A 10 2.94 0.40 0.62
CA TRP A 10 1.71 -0.22 1.11
C TRP A 10 1.93 -1.71 1.38
N ARG A 11 1.48 -2.16 2.55
CA ARG A 11 1.19 -3.57 2.80
C ARG A 11 -0.22 -3.85 2.30
N LEU A 12 -0.32 -4.71 1.30
CA LEU A 12 -1.59 -5.10 0.68
C LEU A 12 -2.04 -6.42 1.30
N VAL A 13 -3.31 -6.51 1.64
CA VAL A 13 -3.89 -7.65 2.36
C VAL A 13 -5.11 -8.15 1.62
N GLY A 14 -5.21 -9.47 1.47
CA GLY A 14 -6.30 -10.15 0.78
C GLY A 14 -7.54 -10.31 1.64
N ASP A 15 -8.54 -10.97 1.08
CA ASP A 15 -9.81 -11.31 1.75
C ASP A 15 -9.65 -12.35 2.87
N ASP A 16 -8.59 -13.15 2.77
CA ASP A 16 -8.17 -14.14 3.76
C ASP A 16 -7.40 -13.52 4.95
N GLY A 17 -7.13 -12.21 4.89
CA GLY A 17 -6.31 -11.50 5.89
C GLY A 17 -4.81 -11.71 5.70
N GLU A 18 -4.39 -12.44 4.65
CA GLU A 18 -2.98 -12.69 4.34
C GLU A 18 -2.39 -11.55 3.51
N ALA A 19 -1.08 -11.36 3.63
CA ALA A 19 -0.37 -10.37 2.83
C ALA A 19 -0.34 -10.82 1.35
N VAL A 20 -0.71 -9.91 0.45
CA VAL A 20 -0.65 -10.14 -0.98
C VAL A 20 0.73 -9.74 -1.48
N ASP A 21 1.56 -10.73 -1.80
CA ASP A 21 2.90 -10.51 -2.36
C ASP A 21 2.87 -9.97 -3.80
N ARG A 22 1.79 -10.26 -4.54
CA ARG A 22 1.59 -9.77 -5.91
C ARG A 22 0.14 -9.39 -6.17
N PRO A 23 -0.12 -8.13 -6.56
CA PRO A 23 0.85 -7.08 -6.89
C PRO A 23 1.48 -6.48 -5.63
N GLY A 24 2.80 -6.24 -5.64
CA GLY A 24 3.49 -5.56 -4.56
C GLY A 24 3.43 -4.04 -4.70
N SER A 25 3.50 -3.32 -3.58
CA SER A 25 3.60 -1.84 -3.61
C SER A 25 5.03 -1.39 -3.89
N PRO A 26 5.23 -0.35 -4.74
CA PRO A 26 6.52 0.33 -4.84
C PRO A 26 6.94 1.00 -3.53
N VAL A 27 8.23 1.36 -3.42
CA VAL A 27 8.72 2.17 -2.30
C VAL A 27 8.85 3.63 -2.74
N PHE A 28 8.23 4.53 -2.01
CA PHE A 28 8.14 5.96 -2.28
C PHE A 28 9.02 6.79 -1.32
N LEU A 29 9.48 7.94 -1.80
CA LEU A 29 10.29 8.89 -1.02
C LEU A 29 9.42 9.74 -0.07
N VAL A 30 8.22 10.11 -0.53
CA VAL A 30 7.25 10.91 0.22
C VAL A 30 5.90 10.21 0.31
N ARG A 31 5.17 10.50 1.39
CA ARG A 31 3.85 9.90 1.67
C ARG A 31 2.82 10.21 0.59
N PHE A 32 2.83 11.44 0.07
CA PHE A 32 1.85 11.89 -0.93
C PHE A 32 1.87 11.00 -2.17
N ASP A 33 3.05 10.68 -2.71
CA ASP A 33 3.18 9.81 -3.88
C ASP A 33 2.64 8.40 -3.61
N ALA A 34 2.86 7.87 -2.40
CA ALA A 34 2.30 6.58 -1.99
C ALA A 34 0.76 6.62 -1.97
N GLU A 35 0.17 7.68 -1.41
CA GLU A 35 -1.29 7.87 -1.36
C GLU A 35 -1.89 8.07 -2.75
N GLN A 36 -1.23 8.85 -3.62
CA GLN A 36 -1.64 9.01 -5.02
C GLN A 36 -1.63 7.67 -5.76
N TRP A 37 -0.56 6.89 -5.62
CA TRP A 37 -0.46 5.57 -6.24
C TRP A 37 -1.61 4.66 -5.83
N LEU A 38 -1.98 4.61 -4.54
CA LEU A 38 -3.11 3.81 -4.09
C LEU A 38 -4.43 4.29 -4.73
N GLY A 39 -4.65 5.60 -4.77
CA GLY A 39 -5.83 6.20 -5.41
C GLY A 39 -5.95 5.92 -6.91
N GLU A 40 -4.83 5.74 -7.61
CA GLU A 40 -4.82 5.36 -9.02
C GLU A 40 -5.02 3.86 -9.23
N HIS A 41 -4.44 3.02 -8.36
CA HIS A 41 -4.35 1.58 -8.58
C HIS A 41 -5.42 0.77 -7.83
N TRP A 42 -6.20 1.37 -6.91
CA TRP A 42 -7.10 0.61 -6.03
C TRP A 42 -8.05 -0.33 -6.76
N ARG A 43 -8.59 0.04 -7.94
CA ARG A 43 -9.50 -0.83 -8.71
C ARG A 43 -8.79 -2.09 -9.21
N ALA A 44 -7.57 -1.93 -9.70
CA ALA A 44 -6.75 -3.05 -10.16
C ALA A 44 -6.32 -3.94 -8.99
N LEU A 45 -6.01 -3.34 -7.83
CA LEU A 45 -5.69 -4.06 -6.60
C LEU A 45 -6.90 -4.87 -6.10
N ALA A 46 -8.08 -4.24 -6.03
CA ALA A 46 -9.33 -4.89 -5.64
C ALA A 46 -9.70 -6.04 -6.59
N GLY A 47 -9.55 -5.84 -7.90
CA GLY A 47 -9.75 -6.90 -8.90
C GLY A 47 -8.74 -8.06 -8.80
N GLN A 48 -7.63 -7.86 -8.11
CA GLN A 48 -6.62 -8.88 -7.80
C GLN A 48 -6.81 -9.50 -6.41
N GLY A 49 -7.91 -9.19 -5.72
CA GLY A 49 -8.26 -9.78 -4.42
C GLY A 49 -7.74 -9.00 -3.21
N VAL A 50 -7.13 -7.83 -3.40
CA VAL A 50 -6.73 -6.96 -2.28
C VAL A 50 -7.96 -6.32 -1.65
N ARG A 51 -8.10 -6.45 -0.32
CA ARG A 51 -9.19 -5.89 0.48
C ARG A 51 -8.75 -4.76 1.38
N HIS A 52 -7.55 -4.87 1.96
CA HIS A 52 -7.03 -3.84 2.84
C HIS A 52 -5.65 -3.38 2.36
N ALA A 53 -5.38 -2.10 2.55
CA ALA A 53 -4.08 -1.49 2.31
C ALA A 53 -3.64 -0.74 3.57
N VAL A 54 -2.47 -1.10 4.10
CA VAL A 54 -1.88 -0.46 5.28
C VAL A 54 -0.66 0.33 4.85
N LEU A 55 -0.65 1.63 5.16
CA LEU A 55 0.50 2.47 4.84
C LEU A 55 1.65 2.08 5.77
N GLN A 56 2.84 1.88 5.20
CA GLN A 56 4.04 1.60 5.97
C GLN A 56 5.05 2.74 5.81
N HIS A 57 5.72 3.07 6.91
CA HIS A 57 6.86 3.97 6.94
C HIS A 57 8.05 3.29 7.59
N ASP A 58 9.11 3.06 6.81
CA ASP A 58 10.33 2.38 7.26
C ASP A 58 10.03 0.99 7.86
N GLY A 59 9.13 0.25 7.19
CA GLY A 59 8.66 -1.08 7.60
C GLY A 59 7.66 -1.07 8.76
N ARG A 60 7.24 0.09 9.27
CA ARG A 60 6.23 0.19 10.34
C ARG A 60 4.86 0.53 9.78
N ASP A 61 3.87 -0.26 10.14
CA ASP A 61 2.47 -0.01 9.83
C ASP A 61 1.97 1.28 10.50
N LEU A 62 1.25 2.08 9.73
CA LEU A 62 0.62 3.31 10.17
C LEU A 62 -0.90 3.15 10.06
N PRO A 63 -1.63 3.07 11.18
CA PRO A 63 -3.09 3.03 11.17
C PRO A 63 -3.67 4.42 10.82
N PRO A 64 -4.92 4.47 10.30
CA PRO A 64 -5.80 3.34 10.01
C PRO A 64 -5.43 2.60 8.72
N GLU A 65 -5.79 1.32 8.64
CA GLU A 65 -5.83 0.62 7.37
C GLU A 65 -6.96 1.13 6.48
N ILE A 66 -6.77 1.07 5.17
CA ILE A 66 -7.73 1.51 4.18
C ILE A 66 -8.39 0.28 3.57
N GLU A 67 -9.70 0.17 3.72
CA GLU A 67 -10.51 -0.82 3.02
C GLU A 67 -10.69 -0.39 1.54
N LEU A 68 -10.37 -1.30 0.63
CA LEU A 68 -10.58 -1.11 -0.80
C LEU A 68 -12.00 -1.56 -1.18
N PRO A 69 -12.73 -0.78 -1.99
CA PRO A 69 -14.04 -1.18 -2.45
C PRO A 69 -13.96 -2.46 -3.28
N THR A 70 -14.98 -3.31 -3.15
CA THR A 70 -15.15 -4.47 -4.04
C THR A 70 -15.52 -3.97 -5.44
N VAL A 71 -14.81 -4.46 -6.47
CA VAL A 71 -15.08 -4.20 -7.88
C VAL A 71 -15.82 -5.35 -8.56
#